data_AF-A0A833DT39-F1
#
_entry.id   AF-A0A833DT39-F1
#
_cell.length_a   1.000
_cell.length_b   1.000
_cell.length_c   1.000
_cell.angle_alpha   90.00
_cell.angle_beta   90.00
_cell.angle_gamma   90.00
#
_symmetry.space_group_name_H-M   'P 1'
#
loop_
_entity.id
_entity.type
_entity.pdbx_description
1 polymer ?
#
loop_
_entity_poly.entity_id
_entity_poly.type
_entity_poly.pdbx_seq_one_letter_code
_entity_poly.pdbx_strand_id
1 'polypeptide(L)'
;MKAQISEVIGQYIAVKLDAEGAIKLLETLRAKLGKGGEDVDDAIRMIRNFDAFYDFMRKKFKEYLTPKKNLSDMIKGLVIVDKIKLIKENDTKYVVILFDRSISKGDVLAVLSELGYEIETSS
;
A
#
# COMPACT_ATOMS: atom_id res chain seq x y z
N MET A 1 0.58 7.90 -15.72
CA MET A 1 1.44 7.52 -14.56
C MET A 1 1.56 6.01 -14.55
N LYS A 2 2.66 5.43 -14.07
CA LYS A 2 2.85 3.97 -14.10
C LYS A 2 2.69 3.37 -12.72
N ALA A 3 1.94 2.27 -12.62
CA ALA A 3 1.83 1.46 -11.42
C ALA A 3 2.31 0.05 -11.75
N GLN A 4 3.18 -0.50 -10.90
CA GLN A 4 3.63 -1.88 -11.05
C GLN A 4 2.86 -2.75 -10.06
N ILE A 5 2.25 -3.82 -10.55
CA ILE A 5 1.55 -4.79 -9.73
C ILE A 5 2.26 -6.14 -9.83
N SER A 6 2.45 -6.79 -8.68
CA SER A 6 3.04 -8.12 -8.60
C SER A 6 2.27 -9.01 -7.63
N GLU A 7 2.30 -10.31 -7.90
CA GLU A 7 1.81 -11.33 -6.99
C GLU A 7 2.99 -11.89 -6.18
N VAL A 8 2.89 -11.80 -4.87
CA VAL A 8 3.89 -12.30 -3.93
C VAL A 8 3.43 -13.64 -3.39
N ILE A 9 4.39 -14.50 -3.00
CA ILE A 9 4.15 -15.84 -2.44
C ILE A 9 3.02 -15.79 -1.39
N GLY A 10 2.03 -16.67 -1.55
CA GLY A 10 0.86 -16.72 -0.66
C GLY A 10 -0.32 -15.85 -1.09
N GLN A 11 -0.43 -15.54 -2.40
CA GLN A 11 -1.51 -14.75 -3.02
C GLN A 11 -1.62 -13.30 -2.53
N TYR A 12 -0.53 -12.76 -1.99
CA TYR A 12 -0.49 -11.35 -1.62
C TYR A 12 -0.31 -10.50 -2.87
N ILE A 13 -1.07 -9.42 -2.97
CA ILE A 13 -0.91 -8.44 -4.05
C ILE A 13 -0.03 -7.31 -3.54
N ALA A 14 0.98 -6.95 -4.32
CA ALA A 14 1.80 -5.79 -4.08
C ALA A 14 1.64 -4.78 -5.22
N VAL A 15 1.56 -3.49 -4.88
CA VAL A 15 1.58 -2.40 -5.87
C VAL A 15 2.69 -1.42 -5.53
N LYS A 16 3.54 -1.09 -6.51
CA LYS A 16 4.54 -0.02 -6.45
C LYS A 16 4.04 1.19 -7.24
N LEU A 17 4.04 2.35 -6.58
CA LEU A 17 3.70 3.64 -7.16
C LEU A 17 4.42 4.77 -6.40
N ASP A 18 4.34 5.99 -6.90
CA ASP A 18 4.86 7.17 -6.19
C ASP A 18 4.07 7.44 -4.90
N ALA A 19 4.67 8.19 -3.96
CA ALA A 19 4.07 8.45 -2.65
C ALA A 19 2.69 9.14 -2.71
N GLU A 20 2.48 10.04 -3.66
CA GLU A 20 1.18 10.73 -3.82
C GLU A 20 0.13 9.76 -4.37
N GLY A 21 0.50 8.99 -5.39
CA GLY A 21 -0.31 7.92 -5.94
C GLY A 21 -0.73 6.89 -4.89
N ALA A 22 0.19 6.50 -4.02
CA ALA A 22 -0.05 5.53 -2.96
C ALA A 22 -1.15 6.00 -1.99
N ILE A 23 -1.12 7.29 -1.63
CA ILE A 23 -2.16 7.89 -0.78
C ILE A 23 -3.51 7.87 -1.50
N LYS A 24 -3.56 8.33 -2.76
CA LYS A 24 -4.81 8.36 -3.55
C LYS A 24 -5.42 6.97 -3.72
N LEU A 25 -4.59 5.95 -3.99
CA LEU A 25 -5.00 4.56 -4.11
C LEU A 25 -5.65 4.06 -2.81
N LEU A 26 -5.02 4.29 -1.66
CA LEU A 26 -5.53 3.86 -0.37
C LEU A 26 -6.84 4.55 0.02
N GLU A 27 -6.93 5.86 -0.20
CA GLU A 27 -8.15 6.64 0.07
C GLU A 27 -9.31 6.16 -0.83
N THR A 28 -9.04 5.90 -2.11
CA THR A 28 -10.06 5.44 -3.06
C THR A 28 -10.50 4.01 -2.79
N LEU A 29 -9.57 3.10 -2.47
CA LEU A 29 -9.91 1.72 -2.06
C LEU A 29 -10.76 1.72 -0.79
N ARG A 30 -10.41 2.53 0.21
CA ARG A 30 -11.20 2.67 1.44
C ARG A 30 -12.63 3.10 1.14
N ALA A 31 -12.78 4.15 0.33
CA ALA A 31 -14.09 4.66 -0.05
C ALA A 31 -14.94 3.61 -0.82
N LYS A 32 -14.32 2.89 -1.75
CA LYS A 32 -15.01 1.92 -2.62
C LYS A 32 -15.40 0.64 -1.89
N LEU A 33 -14.53 0.14 -1.01
CA LEU A 33 -14.75 -1.12 -0.31
C LEU A 33 -15.53 -0.95 1.00
N GLY A 34 -15.65 0.29 1.52
CA GLY A 34 -16.22 0.52 2.85
C GLY A 34 -15.41 -0.14 3.97
N LYS A 35 -14.11 -0.32 3.74
CA LYS A 35 -13.13 -0.99 4.61
C LYS A 35 -11.92 -0.09 4.81
N GLY A 36 -11.00 -0.47 5.69
CA GLY A 36 -9.80 0.31 5.97
C GLY A 36 -10.07 1.36 7.05
N GLY A 37 -9.43 1.13 8.20
CA GLY A 37 -9.53 1.98 9.38
C GLY A 37 -8.14 2.45 9.77
N GLU A 38 -7.69 2.03 10.97
CA GLU A 38 -6.39 2.41 11.52
C GLU A 38 -5.22 1.97 10.63
N ASP A 39 -5.37 0.88 9.88
CA ASP A 39 -4.34 0.37 8.97
C ASP A 39 -4.08 1.32 7.81
N VAL A 40 -5.14 1.85 7.20
CA VAL A 40 -5.07 2.83 6.12
C VAL A 40 -4.59 4.17 6.66
N ASP A 41 -5.15 4.63 7.80
CA ASP A 41 -4.79 5.91 8.40
C ASP A 41 -3.30 5.96 8.79
N ASP A 42 -2.79 4.88 9.41
CA ASP A 42 -1.38 4.79 9.80
C ASP A 42 -0.45 4.61 8.59
N ALA A 43 -0.87 3.85 7.56
CA ALA A 43 -0.12 3.75 6.31
C ALA A 43 0.02 5.13 5.63
N ILE A 44 -1.08 5.88 5.48
CA ILE A 44 -1.05 7.24 4.91
C ILE A 44 -0.18 8.17 5.77
N ARG A 45 -0.28 8.09 7.10
CA ARG A 45 0.57 8.87 8.02
C ARG A 45 2.05 8.56 7.80
N MET A 46 2.42 7.29 7.63
CA MET A 46 3.79 6.88 7.35
C MET A 46 4.27 7.42 5.99
N ILE A 47 3.44 7.32 4.95
CA ILE A 47 3.76 7.81 3.61
C ILE A 47 3.92 9.34 3.60
N ARG A 48 3.04 10.09 4.27
CA ARG A 48 3.16 11.55 4.41
C ARG A 48 4.42 11.97 5.16
N ASN A 49 4.88 11.15 6.11
CA ASN A 49 6.12 11.36 6.87
C ASN A 49 7.29 10.52 6.30
N PHE A 50 7.35 10.42 4.97
CA PHE A 50 8.22 9.47 4.25
C PHE A 50 9.65 9.41 4.78
N ASP A 51 10.34 10.56 4.88
CA ASP A 51 11.77 10.59 5.18
C ASP A 51 12.06 10.06 6.60
N ALA A 52 11.23 10.42 7.57
CA ALA A 52 11.36 9.95 8.95
C ALA A 52 11.18 8.43 9.05
N PHE A 53 10.17 7.88 8.34
CA PHE A 53 9.90 6.45 8.34
C PHE A 53 10.90 5.65 7.51
N TYR A 54 11.39 6.21 6.41
CA TYR A 54 12.44 5.62 5.59
C TYR A 54 13.75 5.52 6.38
N ASP A 55 14.14 6.58 7.08
CA ASP A 55 15.33 6.59 7.94
C ASP A 55 15.18 5.59 9.11
N PHE A 56 14.00 5.53 9.72
CA PHE A 56 13.71 4.54 10.76
C PHE A 56 13.84 3.11 10.24
N MET A 57 13.27 2.83 9.06
CA MET A 57 13.30 1.53 8.40
C MET A 57 14.75 1.11 8.12
N ARG A 58 15.57 2.02 7.56
CA ARG A 58 17.01 1.81 7.30
C ARG A 58 17.80 1.56 8.58
N LYS A 59 17.66 2.41 9.60
CA LYS A 59 18.37 2.28 10.88
C LYS A 59 18.05 0.98 11.62
N LYS A 60 16.85 0.44 11.42
CA LYS A 60 16.40 -0.82 12.02
C LYS A 60 16.56 -2.03 11.10
N PHE A 61 17.19 -1.87 9.93
CA PHE A 61 17.34 -2.93 8.91
C PHE A 61 16.02 -3.64 8.58
N LYS A 62 14.91 -2.89 8.60
CA LYS A 62 13.60 -3.40 8.23
C LYS A 62 13.43 -3.31 6.72
N GLU A 63 12.85 -4.33 6.10
CA GLU A 63 12.46 -4.27 4.69
C GLU A 63 11.08 -3.64 4.49
N TYR A 64 10.21 -3.83 5.48
CA TYR A 64 8.82 -3.37 5.49
C TYR A 64 8.46 -2.71 6.82
N LEU A 65 7.51 -1.79 6.75
CA LEU A 65 6.79 -1.21 7.87
C LEU A 65 5.41 -1.87 7.94
N THR A 66 4.97 -2.19 9.15
CA THR A 66 3.62 -2.70 9.40
C THR A 66 2.81 -1.55 9.99
N PRO A 67 1.75 -1.08 9.30
CA PRO A 67 0.81 -0.14 9.88
C PRO A 67 0.14 -0.71 11.13
N LYS A 68 -0.27 0.17 12.05
CA LYS A 68 -1.12 -0.20 13.17
C LYS A 68 -2.45 -0.76 12.68
N LYS A 69 -2.98 -1.75 13.38
CA LYS A 69 -4.24 -2.42 13.04
C LYS A 69 -5.05 -2.62 14.30
N ASN A 70 -6.36 -2.39 14.21
CA ASN A 70 -7.27 -2.77 15.27
C ASN A 70 -7.57 -4.28 15.20
N LEU A 71 -7.52 -4.96 16.34
CA LEU A 71 -7.83 -6.40 16.41
C LEU A 71 -9.25 -6.72 15.90
N SER A 72 -10.23 -5.86 16.16
CA SER A 72 -11.60 -6.05 15.69
C SER A 72 -11.67 -6.05 14.16
N ASP A 73 -10.94 -5.13 13.51
CA ASP A 73 -10.91 -5.01 12.04
C ASP A 73 -10.20 -6.19 11.40
N MET A 74 -9.13 -6.68 12.05
CA MET A 74 -8.44 -7.90 11.62
C MET A 74 -9.38 -9.11 11.65
N ILE A 75 -10.12 -9.32 12.74
CA ILE A 75 -11.06 -10.44 12.87
C ILE A 75 -12.20 -10.35 11.85
N LYS A 76 -12.67 -9.14 11.55
CA LYS A 76 -13.77 -8.88 10.60
C LYS A 76 -13.32 -8.84 9.13
N GLY A 77 -12.02 -8.95 8.84
CA GLY A 77 -11.51 -8.83 7.46
C GLY A 77 -11.75 -7.45 6.84
N LEU A 78 -11.62 -6.40 7.65
CA LEU A 78 -11.77 -4.99 7.26
C LEU A 78 -10.42 -4.29 6.99
N VAL A 79 -9.30 -4.98 7.19
CA VAL A 79 -7.96 -4.47 6.91
C VAL A 79 -7.72 -4.45 5.41
N ILE A 80 -7.12 -3.37 4.91
CA ILE A 80 -6.71 -3.21 3.52
C ILE A 80 -5.20 -3.41 3.39
N VAL A 81 -4.41 -2.85 4.30
CA VAL A 81 -2.95 -2.79 4.18
C VAL A 81 -2.29 -3.78 5.15
N ASP A 82 -1.55 -4.76 4.63
CA ASP A 82 -0.74 -5.60 5.49
C ASP A 82 0.57 -4.91 5.89
N LYS A 83 1.32 -4.43 4.88
CA LYS A 83 2.64 -3.80 5.03
C LYS A 83 2.87 -2.75 3.97
N ILE A 84 3.81 -1.84 4.23
CA ILE A 84 4.34 -0.92 3.23
C ILE A 84 5.87 -0.97 3.21
N LYS A 85 6.48 -0.73 2.06
CA LYS A 85 7.92 -0.52 1.91
C LYS A 85 8.16 0.83 1.25
N LEU A 86 9.05 1.62 1.85
CA LEU A 86 9.40 2.95 1.37
C LEU A 86 10.71 2.86 0.58
N ILE A 87 10.73 3.39 -0.64
CA ILE A 87 11.87 3.28 -1.55
C ILE A 87 12.22 4.67 -2.08
N LYS A 88 13.50 5.03 -2.01
CA LYS A 88 14.01 6.26 -2.63
C LYS A 88 14.91 5.89 -3.81
N GLU A 89 14.46 6.17 -5.02
CA GLU A 89 15.14 5.86 -6.29
C GLU A 89 15.14 7.10 -7.18
N ASN A 90 16.32 7.55 -7.66
CA ASN A 90 16.46 8.68 -8.59
C ASN A 90 15.65 9.93 -8.16
N ASP A 91 15.80 10.32 -6.90
CA ASP A 91 15.09 11.44 -6.24
C ASP A 91 13.56 11.30 -6.15
N THR A 92 13.01 10.16 -6.56
CA THR A 92 11.59 9.84 -6.45
C THR A 92 11.32 8.97 -5.24
N LYS A 93 10.24 9.28 -4.53
CA LYS A 93 9.74 8.52 -3.38
C LYS A 93 8.68 7.54 -3.86
N TYR A 94 9.04 6.27 -3.89
CA TYR A 94 8.13 5.17 -4.21
C TYR A 94 7.66 4.47 -2.93
N VAL A 95 6.44 3.95 -3.00
CA VAL A 95 5.83 3.14 -1.97
C VAL A 95 5.41 1.83 -2.60
N VAL A 96 5.81 0.72 -1.98
CA VAL A 96 5.24 -0.59 -2.26
C VAL A 96 4.20 -0.88 -1.18
N ILE A 97 2.95 -1.05 -1.57
CA ILE A 97 1.85 -1.43 -0.68
C ILE A 97 1.65 -2.94 -0.84
N LEU A 98 1.78 -3.69 0.25
CA LEU A 98 1.38 -5.08 0.32
C LEU A 98 -0.03 -5.13 0.93
N PHE A 99 -1.01 -5.56 0.14
CA PHE A 99 -2.40 -5.61 0.58
C PHE A 99 -2.66 -6.82 1.48
N ASP A 100 -3.65 -6.70 2.37
CA ASP A 100 -4.15 -7.84 3.12
C ASP A 100 -4.75 -8.90 2.16
N ARG A 101 -4.70 -10.19 2.55
CA ARG A 101 -5.22 -11.30 1.73
C ARG A 101 -6.70 -11.18 1.40
N SER A 102 -7.45 -10.42 2.17
CA SER A 102 -8.88 -10.16 1.92
C SER A 102 -9.13 -9.20 0.74
N ILE A 103 -8.09 -8.54 0.22
CA ILE A 103 -8.20 -7.60 -0.90
C ILE A 103 -7.93 -8.33 -2.21
N SER A 104 -8.88 -8.24 -3.15
CA SER A 104 -8.73 -8.89 -4.45
C SER A 104 -7.90 -8.06 -5.41
N LYS A 105 -7.21 -8.74 -6.33
CA LYS A 105 -6.45 -8.08 -7.41
C LYS A 105 -7.36 -7.24 -8.29
N GLY A 106 -8.59 -7.72 -8.54
CA GLY A 106 -9.59 -7.03 -9.34
C GLY A 106 -9.96 -5.67 -8.76
N ASP A 107 -10.16 -5.57 -7.44
CA ASP A 107 -10.48 -4.31 -6.77
C ASP A 107 -9.36 -3.28 -6.93
N VAL A 108 -8.11 -3.72 -6.74
CA VAL A 108 -6.91 -2.89 -6.88
C VAL A 108 -6.74 -2.40 -8.32
N LEU A 109 -6.87 -3.29 -9.31
CA LEU A 109 -6.76 -2.96 -10.73
C LEU A 109 -7.86 -1.97 -11.18
N ALA A 110 -9.09 -2.16 -10.69
CA ALA A 110 -10.21 -1.27 -11.00
C ALA A 110 -9.93 0.15 -10.49
N VAL A 111 -9.47 0.29 -9.24
CA VAL A 111 -9.13 1.61 -8.67
C VAL A 111 -7.94 2.24 -9.38
N LEU A 112 -6.89 1.48 -9.71
CA LEU A 112 -5.74 2.00 -10.46
C LEU A 112 -6.16 2.54 -11.84
N SER A 113 -7.06 1.82 -12.52
CA SER A 113 -7.59 2.23 -13.82
C SER A 113 -8.44 3.51 -13.71
N GLU A 114 -9.29 3.60 -12.68
CA GLU A 114 -10.09 4.81 -12.38
C GLU A 114 -9.21 6.04 -12.11
N LEU A 115 -8.06 5.84 -11.48
CA LEU A 115 -7.07 6.89 -11.21
C LEU A 115 -6.17 7.22 -12.42
N GLY A 116 -6.36 6.56 -13.57
CA GLY A 116 -5.62 6.83 -14.80
C GLY A 116 -4.18 6.28 -14.83
N TYR A 117 -3.91 5.22 -14.07
CA TYR A 117 -2.60 4.55 -14.10
C TYR A 117 -2.50 3.54 -15.25
N GLU A 118 -1.35 3.55 -15.93
CA GLU A 118 -0.91 2.47 -16.79
C GLU A 118 -0.36 1.35 -15.90
N ILE A 119 -0.92 0.15 -16.03
CA ILE A 119 -0.64 -0.98 -15.15
C ILE A 119 0.40 -1.89 -15.81
N GLU A 120 1.54 -2.04 -15.17
CA GLU A 120 2.58 -2.99 -15.55
C GLU A 120 2.51 -4.20 -14.62
N THR A 121 2.09 -5.35 -15.15
CA THR A 121 2.07 -6.62 -14.41
C THR A 121 3.46 -7.25 -14.45
N SER A 122 4.05 -7.52 -13.29
CA SER A 122 5.27 -8.34 -13.18
C SER A 122 4.88 -9.71 -12.62
N SER A 123 5.21 -10.76 -13.38
CA SER A 123 5.03 -12.18 -12.99
C SER A 123 6.15 -12.69 -12.10
#